data_AF-A0A7W9TZ12-F1
#
_entry.id   AF-A0A7W9TZ12-F1
#
_cell.length_a   1.000
_cell.length_b   1.000
_cell.length_c   1.000
_cell.angle_alpha   90.00
_cell.angle_beta   90.00
_cell.angle_gamma   90.00
#
_symmetry.space_group_name_H-M   'P 1'
#
loop_
_entity.id
_entity.type
_entity.pdbx_description
1 polymer ?
#
loop_
_entity_poly.entity_id
_entity_poly.type
_entity_poly.pdbx_seq_one_letter_code
_entity_poly.pdbx_strand_id
1 'polypeptide(L)'
;MATKPEKRAVLLRGHVTGLTKRRASYETVFTEADKRNMERTVLVAALAGLNDIALNLSNSAQFTDTLADFVTFDLNGEEVRAWIWLSVLENGDEVEVVAERAESGWIGYAIKRCEDGVLSVHPHCERGSRAFLKFFLKRSVVFWSACALAMTILILTSLSHDTLLERKTLIIQVFATVWCVTEATAIFIAFRICRKFKRQLQMANKIFETFGWKNPPDVDLPKASKRLRQPEDTWRMGKLIFRYSES
;
A
#
# COMPACT_ATOMS: atom_id res chain seq x y z
N MET A 1 -17.63 -8.06 34.69
CA MET A 1 -17.61 -7.51 33.32
C MET A 1 -16.20 -7.00 33.07
N ALA A 2 -15.32 -7.83 32.50
CA ALA A 2 -13.91 -7.47 32.32
C ALA A 2 -13.77 -6.57 31.08
N THR A 3 -13.30 -5.34 31.28
CA THR A 3 -12.93 -4.39 30.23
C THR A 3 -11.79 -4.97 29.39
N LYS A 4 -12.10 -5.30 28.15
CA LYS A 4 -11.15 -5.78 27.14
C LYS A 4 -10.17 -4.64 26.81
N PRO A 5 -8.84 -4.81 26.95
CA PRO A 5 -7.90 -3.75 26.64
C PRO A 5 -7.99 -3.43 25.13
N GLU A 6 -8.15 -2.16 24.79
CA GLU A 6 -8.02 -1.69 23.41
C GLU A 6 -6.61 -2.00 22.92
N LYS A 7 -6.50 -2.91 21.95
CA LYS A 7 -5.26 -3.15 21.22
C LYS A 7 -5.01 -1.94 20.31
N ARG A 8 -4.37 -0.92 20.86
CA ARG A 8 -4.00 0.31 20.16
C ARG A 8 -2.54 0.21 19.73
N ALA A 9 -2.27 0.61 18.48
CA ALA A 9 -0.90 0.78 18.02
C ALA A 9 -0.23 1.91 18.83
N VAL A 10 1.00 1.66 19.27
CA VAL A 10 1.83 2.59 20.03
C VAL A 10 3.14 2.81 19.30
N LEU A 11 3.74 3.98 19.52
CA LEU A 11 5.06 4.31 19.03
C LEU A 11 6.09 3.92 20.11
N LEU A 12 6.92 2.93 19.81
CA LEU A 12 8.05 2.55 20.63
C LEU A 12 9.32 3.20 20.07
N ARG A 13 10.22 3.65 20.95
CA ARG A 13 11.53 4.18 20.56
C ARG A 13 12.62 3.50 21.36
N GLY A 14 13.72 3.15 20.72
CA GLY A 14 14.86 2.50 21.37
C GLY A 14 15.94 2.10 20.38
N HIS A 15 16.93 1.36 20.88
CA HIS A 15 18.03 0.83 20.08
C HIS A 15 17.77 -0.62 19.71
N VAL A 16 18.01 -0.97 18.45
CA VAL A 16 17.87 -2.34 17.95
C VAL A 16 18.98 -3.21 18.52
N THR A 17 18.62 -4.32 19.16
CA THR A 17 19.56 -5.34 19.63
C THR A 17 19.08 -6.75 19.23
N GLY A 18 19.99 -7.70 19.11
CA GLY A 18 19.62 -9.09 18.79
C GLY A 18 18.98 -9.30 17.40
N LEU A 19 19.20 -8.38 16.46
CA LEU A 19 18.52 -8.38 15.16
C LEU A 19 18.78 -9.67 14.37
N THR A 20 17.71 -10.40 14.11
CA THR A 20 17.68 -11.54 13.20
C THR A 20 16.83 -11.19 11.98
N LYS A 21 17.37 -11.44 10.79
CA LYS A 21 16.70 -11.17 9.51
C LYS A 21 16.46 -12.48 8.77
N ARG A 22 15.23 -12.72 8.32
CA ARG A 22 14.89 -13.86 7.44
C ARG A 22 13.96 -13.38 6.33
N ARG A 23 14.30 -13.70 5.07
CA ARG A 23 13.39 -13.46 3.95
C ARG A 23 12.41 -14.62 3.87
N ALA A 24 11.13 -14.34 4.08
CA ALA A 24 10.11 -15.39 4.16
C ALA A 24 8.74 -14.86 3.70
N SER A 25 7.92 -15.73 3.13
CA SER A 25 6.53 -15.43 2.78
C SER A 25 5.66 -15.47 4.03
N TYR A 26 4.63 -14.62 4.08
CA TYR A 26 3.78 -14.44 5.27
C TYR A 26 3.22 -15.75 5.85
N GLU A 27 2.89 -16.72 5.00
CA GLU A 27 2.30 -18.00 5.41
C GLU A 27 3.26 -18.90 6.21
N THR A 28 4.56 -18.78 5.94
CA THR A 28 5.61 -19.62 6.54
C THR A 28 6.09 -19.12 7.90
N VAL A 29 5.73 -17.89 8.27
CA VAL A 29 6.32 -17.17 9.41
C VAL A 29 5.42 -17.19 10.65
N PHE A 30 4.10 -17.21 10.48
CA PHE A 30 3.15 -17.13 11.59
C PHE A 30 2.46 -18.47 11.85
N THR A 31 2.54 -18.95 13.10
CA THR A 31 1.87 -20.16 13.61
C THR A 31 0.35 -19.97 13.63
N GLU A 32 -0.43 -21.07 13.59
CA GLU A 32 -1.89 -20.98 13.68
C GLU A 32 -2.40 -20.32 14.97
N ALA A 33 -1.67 -20.45 16.09
CA ALA A 33 -2.00 -19.75 17.33
C ALA A 33 -1.76 -18.23 17.24
N ASP A 34 -0.70 -17.79 16.55
CA ASP A 34 -0.46 -16.38 16.24
C ASP A 34 -1.53 -15.85 15.26
N LYS A 35 -1.98 -16.69 14.31
CA LYS A 35 -3.10 -16.40 13.40
C LYS A 35 -4.46 -16.33 14.14
N ARG A 36 -4.70 -17.20 15.12
CA ARG A 36 -5.93 -17.24 15.95
C ARG A 36 -5.95 -16.15 17.03
N ASN A 37 -4.85 -15.79 17.66
CA ASN A 37 -4.83 -14.67 18.62
C ASN A 37 -4.77 -13.29 17.93
N MET A 38 -4.50 -13.31 16.62
CA MET A 38 -4.74 -12.25 15.65
C MET A 38 -6.22 -12.22 15.14
N GLU A 39 -7.14 -12.96 15.78
CA GLU A 39 -8.60 -12.91 15.54
C GLU A 39 -9.30 -11.65 16.08
N ARG A 40 -8.56 -10.67 16.62
CA ARG A 40 -9.16 -9.42 17.13
C ARG A 40 -8.58 -8.12 16.58
N THR A 41 -7.72 -8.21 15.57
CA THR A 41 -7.21 -7.03 14.85
C THR A 41 -7.48 -7.15 13.35
N VAL A 42 -8.68 -7.56 12.93
CA VAL A 42 -9.33 -7.28 11.61
C VAL A 42 -8.54 -7.63 10.31
N LEU A 43 -7.31 -8.14 10.40
CA LEU A 43 -6.37 -8.30 9.29
C LEU A 43 -6.20 -9.78 8.89
N VAL A 44 -6.43 -10.72 9.82
CA VAL A 44 -6.41 -12.17 9.52
C VAL A 44 -7.69 -12.67 8.88
N ALA A 45 -8.82 -12.00 9.09
CA ALA A 45 -10.07 -12.33 8.38
C ALA A 45 -10.05 -11.95 6.88
N ALA A 46 -8.97 -11.33 6.38
CA ALA A 46 -8.73 -11.22 4.93
C ALA A 46 -7.92 -12.41 4.36
N LEU A 47 -7.43 -13.31 5.22
CA LEU A 47 -6.57 -14.45 4.88
C LEU A 47 -7.19 -15.81 5.23
N ALA A 48 -8.47 -15.86 5.62
CA ALA A 48 -9.22 -17.10 5.81
C ALA A 48 -10.34 -17.20 4.77
N GLY A 49 -10.02 -17.80 3.62
CA GLY A 49 -10.96 -18.23 2.58
C GLY A 49 -10.16 -18.62 1.34
N LEU A 50 -10.00 -19.87 0.94
CA LEU A 50 -10.74 -21.11 1.21
C LEU A 50 -9.77 -22.31 1.22
N ASN A 51 -10.16 -23.40 1.89
CA ASN A 51 -9.69 -24.74 1.58
C ASN A 51 -10.44 -25.31 0.36
N ASP A 52 -9.67 -25.97 -0.50
CA ASP A 52 -10.02 -27.10 -1.38
C ASP A 52 -11.08 -26.92 -2.48
N ILE A 53 -10.61 -26.68 -3.72
CA ILE A 53 -10.65 -27.64 -4.86
C ILE A 53 -10.35 -26.93 -6.19
N ALA A 54 -9.34 -27.47 -6.90
CA ALA A 54 -9.14 -27.57 -8.35
C ALA A 54 -8.90 -26.32 -9.24
N LEU A 55 -7.69 -26.30 -9.82
CA LEU A 55 -7.45 -26.18 -11.27
C LEU A 55 -8.34 -25.20 -12.07
N ASN A 56 -8.19 -23.89 -11.89
CA ASN A 56 -8.31 -22.81 -12.91
C ASN A 56 -8.37 -21.39 -12.28
N LEU A 57 -7.35 -20.96 -11.52
CA LEU A 57 -7.37 -19.64 -10.85
C LEU A 57 -6.11 -18.81 -11.10
N SER A 58 -5.89 -18.44 -12.35
CA SER A 58 -5.16 -17.24 -12.70
C SER A 58 -6.02 -16.00 -12.42
N ASN A 59 -6.09 -15.52 -11.15
CA ASN A 59 -6.42 -14.10 -10.81
C ASN A 59 -6.38 -13.62 -9.34
N SER A 60 -5.71 -14.29 -8.38
CA SER A 60 -5.64 -13.72 -7.01
C SER A 60 -4.41 -14.09 -6.18
N ALA A 61 -3.21 -13.86 -6.71
CA ALA A 61 -1.93 -14.05 -6.03
C ALA A 61 -1.22 -12.71 -5.75
N GLN A 62 -1.87 -11.75 -5.08
CA GLN A 62 -1.20 -10.46 -4.76
C GLN A 62 -0.59 -10.40 -3.35
N PHE A 63 -0.96 -11.28 -2.42
CA PHE A 63 -0.48 -11.23 -1.03
C PHE A 63 0.36 -12.44 -0.63
N THR A 64 0.09 -13.62 -1.18
CA THR A 64 0.73 -14.88 -0.77
C THR A 64 2.12 -15.11 -1.36
N ASP A 65 2.43 -14.54 -2.53
CA ASP A 65 3.76 -14.63 -3.19
C ASP A 65 4.73 -13.48 -2.85
N THR A 66 4.31 -12.53 -2.01
CA THR A 66 5.15 -11.35 -1.72
C THR A 66 6.23 -11.71 -0.70
N LEU A 67 7.46 -11.94 -1.18
CA LEU A 67 8.63 -12.12 -0.32
C LEU A 67 8.99 -10.78 0.36
N ALA A 68 8.97 -10.77 1.69
CA ALA A 68 9.41 -9.65 2.51
C ALA A 68 10.37 -10.14 3.60
N ASP A 69 11.05 -9.21 4.25
CA ASP A 69 11.97 -9.51 5.33
C ASP A 69 11.18 -9.56 6.64
N PHE A 70 11.18 -10.74 7.27
CA PHE A 70 10.77 -10.89 8.64
C PHE A 70 11.96 -10.60 9.55
N VAL A 71 11.78 -9.63 10.44
CA VAL A 71 12.80 -9.19 11.38
C VAL A 71 12.33 -9.40 12.80
N THR A 72 13.21 -9.95 13.62
CA THR A 72 13.01 -10.06 15.07
C THR A 72 14.17 -9.35 15.75
N PHE A 73 13.86 -8.46 16.68
CA PHE A 73 14.86 -7.72 17.42
C PHE A 73 14.31 -7.34 18.79
N ASP A 74 15.20 -7.12 19.73
CA ASP A 74 14.87 -6.62 21.05
C ASP A 74 14.95 -5.10 21.06
N LEU A 75 13.90 -4.48 21.60
CA LEU A 75 13.80 -3.05 21.81
C LEU A 75 13.48 -2.81 23.29
N ASN A 76 14.41 -2.17 24.01
CA ASN A 76 14.28 -1.92 25.45
C ASN A 76 14.01 -3.18 26.30
N GLY A 77 14.52 -4.34 25.88
CA GLY A 77 14.36 -5.61 26.59
C GLY A 77 13.05 -6.37 26.29
N GLU A 78 12.22 -5.88 25.36
CA GLU A 78 11.05 -6.60 24.85
C GLU A 78 11.25 -6.99 23.37
N GLU A 79 10.88 -8.23 23.01
CA GLU A 79 11.00 -8.73 21.64
C GLU A 79 9.95 -8.08 20.72
N VAL A 80 10.42 -7.57 19.59
CA VAL A 80 9.62 -7.00 18.51
C VAL A 80 9.78 -7.85 17.26
N ARG A 81 8.65 -8.29 16.70
CA ARG A 81 8.56 -9.06 15.46
C ARG A 81 7.88 -8.22 14.39
N ALA A 82 8.53 -7.98 13.26
CA ALA A 82 7.97 -7.16 12.18
C ALA A 82 8.14 -7.82 10.81
N TRP A 83 7.13 -7.66 9.95
CA TRP A 83 7.19 -8.08 8.55
C TRP A 83 7.20 -6.84 7.66
N ILE A 84 8.35 -6.58 7.04
CA ILE A 84 8.62 -5.35 6.29
C ILE A 84 9.19 -5.66 4.91
N TRP A 85 9.03 -4.74 3.96
CA TRP A 85 9.51 -4.94 2.58
C TRP A 85 11.00 -5.27 2.48
N LEU A 86 11.84 -4.47 3.14
CA LEU A 86 13.28 -4.65 3.15
C LEU A 86 13.86 -4.11 4.47
N SER A 87 14.67 -4.93 5.13
CA SER A 87 15.34 -4.53 6.36
C SER A 87 16.74 -3.98 6.08
N VAL A 88 16.91 -2.67 6.20
CA VAL A 88 18.23 -2.00 6.22
C VAL A 88 18.74 -1.68 7.62
N LEU A 89 18.03 -2.14 8.64
CA LEU A 89 18.37 -1.94 10.06
C LEU A 89 19.61 -2.74 10.45
N GLU A 90 20.41 -2.18 11.35
CA GLU A 90 21.56 -2.84 11.96
C GLU A 90 21.44 -2.80 13.50
N ASN A 91 22.23 -3.65 14.18
CA ASN A 91 22.27 -3.62 15.64
C ASN A 91 22.95 -2.32 16.10
N GLY A 92 22.33 -1.62 17.05
CA GLY A 92 22.75 -0.31 17.51
C GLY A 92 22.00 0.85 16.85
N ASP A 93 21.21 0.60 15.79
CA ASP A 93 20.39 1.65 15.17
C ASP A 93 19.32 2.15 16.15
N GLU A 94 19.20 3.47 16.29
CA GLU A 94 18.09 4.10 17.00
C GLU A 94 16.85 4.14 16.09
N VAL A 95 15.76 3.52 16.53
CA VAL A 95 14.54 3.36 15.73
C VAL A 95 13.27 3.78 16.48
N GLU A 96 12.31 4.27 15.71
CA GLU A 96 10.92 4.46 16.07
C GLU A 96 10.08 3.37 15.40
N VAL A 97 9.41 2.54 16.20
CA VAL A 97 8.61 1.41 15.73
C VAL A 97 7.15 1.64 16.07
N VAL A 98 6.28 1.58 15.07
CA VAL A 98 4.83 1.49 15.30
C VAL A 98 4.50 0.03 15.55
N ALA A 99 4.13 -0.30 16.79
CA ALA A 99 3.88 -1.67 17.22
C ALA A 99 2.55 -1.82 17.96
N GLU A 100 2.00 -3.03 17.94
CA GLU A 100 0.83 -3.43 18.72
C GLU A 100 1.20 -4.57 19.67
N ARG A 101 0.67 -4.55 20.89
CA ARG A 101 0.95 -5.56 21.92
C ARG A 101 0.34 -6.89 21.49
N ALA A 102 1.17 -7.91 21.36
CA ALA A 102 0.77 -9.30 21.16
C ALA A 102 0.85 -10.08 22.48
N GLU A 103 0.45 -11.35 22.45
CA GLU A 103 0.51 -12.21 23.65
C GLU A 103 1.96 -12.53 24.04
N SER A 104 2.85 -12.65 23.06
CA SER A 104 4.29 -12.89 23.22
C SER A 104 5.10 -11.77 22.56
N GLY A 105 5.21 -10.64 23.25
CA GLY A 105 5.99 -9.48 22.81
C GLY A 105 5.19 -8.49 21.95
N TRP A 106 5.83 -7.91 20.94
CA TRP A 106 5.28 -6.86 20.09
C TRP A 106 5.27 -7.24 18.62
N ILE A 107 4.21 -6.81 17.92
CA ILE A 107 4.15 -6.90 16.45
C ILE A 107 4.36 -5.51 15.88
N GLY A 108 5.47 -5.32 15.16
CA GLY A 108 5.82 -4.09 14.47
C GLY A 108 5.22 -4.01 13.06
N TYR A 109 4.62 -2.88 12.72
CA TYR A 109 4.03 -2.61 11.41
C TYR A 109 4.86 -1.66 10.54
N ALA A 110 5.63 -0.79 11.16
CA ALA A 110 6.54 0.11 10.48
C ALA A 110 7.70 0.47 11.41
N ILE A 111 8.89 0.56 10.84
CA ILE A 111 10.12 0.89 11.56
C ILE A 111 10.79 2.05 10.83
N LYS A 112 11.05 3.12 11.57
CA LYS A 112 11.74 4.32 11.09
C LYS A 112 13.07 4.43 11.83
N ARG A 113 14.18 4.48 11.10
CA ARG A 113 15.50 4.78 11.64
C ARG A 113 15.64 6.28 11.85
N CYS A 114 16.12 6.68 13.03
CA CYS A 114 16.19 8.09 13.43
C CYS A 114 17.33 8.84 12.74
N GLU A 115 18.45 8.17 12.46
CA GLU A 115 19.66 8.76 11.89
C GLU A 115 19.44 9.37 10.50
N ASP A 116 18.87 8.59 9.58
CA ASP A 116 18.69 8.97 8.17
C ASP A 116 17.22 9.13 7.76
N GLY A 117 16.29 8.92 8.69
CA GLY A 117 14.85 9.00 8.46
C GLY A 117 14.32 7.90 7.55
N VAL A 118 15.08 6.81 7.37
CA VAL A 118 14.67 5.67 6.56
C VAL A 118 13.54 4.90 7.24
N LEU A 119 12.46 4.68 6.49
CA LEU A 119 11.24 4.04 6.91
C LEU A 119 11.01 2.75 6.13
N SER A 120 10.91 1.63 6.84
CA SER A 120 10.47 0.35 6.31
C SER A 120 9.07 0.03 6.83
N VAL A 121 8.12 -0.13 5.91
CA VAL A 121 6.70 -0.36 6.23
C VAL A 121 6.30 -1.76 5.79
N HIS A 122 5.30 -2.32 6.48
CA HIS A 122 4.59 -3.51 6.06
C HIS A 122 4.17 -3.45 4.57
N PRO A 123 4.28 -4.57 3.82
CA PRO A 123 3.85 -4.63 2.43
C PRO A 123 2.45 -4.06 2.21
N HIS A 124 2.28 -3.37 1.08
CA HIS A 124 1.02 -2.73 0.66
C HIS A 124 0.52 -1.56 1.54
N CYS A 125 1.24 -1.15 2.59
CA CYS A 125 0.91 0.01 3.43
C CYS A 125 1.73 1.28 3.07
N GLU A 126 2.09 1.44 1.80
CA GLU A 126 2.99 2.50 1.33
C GLU A 126 2.30 3.85 1.12
N ARG A 127 0.98 3.85 1.01
CA ARG A 127 0.17 5.03 0.68
C ARG A 127 -1.04 5.11 1.58
N GLY A 128 -1.35 6.32 2.00
CA GLY A 128 -2.60 6.64 2.68
C GLY A 128 -3.78 6.48 1.74
N SER A 129 -4.96 6.30 2.33
CA SER A 129 -6.20 6.03 1.57
C SER A 129 -6.53 7.07 0.48
N ARG A 130 -6.35 8.37 0.75
CA ARG A 130 -6.62 9.45 -0.22
C ARG A 130 -5.52 9.54 -1.26
N ALA A 131 -4.26 9.38 -0.87
CA ALA A 131 -3.14 9.34 -1.80
C ALA A 131 -3.28 8.21 -2.82
N PHE A 132 -3.65 7.01 -2.35
CA PHE A 132 -3.92 5.85 -3.20
C PHE A 132 -5.06 6.12 -4.18
N LEU A 133 -6.19 6.67 -3.70
CA LEU A 133 -7.33 7.00 -4.55
C LEU A 133 -6.96 8.03 -5.63
N LYS A 134 -6.30 9.14 -5.25
CA LYS A 134 -5.85 10.17 -6.19
C LYS A 134 -4.90 9.59 -7.24
N PHE A 135 -3.97 8.73 -6.84
CA PHE A 135 -3.02 8.10 -7.75
C PHE A 135 -3.70 7.21 -8.79
N PHE A 136 -4.58 6.30 -8.33
CA PHE A 136 -5.30 5.38 -9.23
C PHE A 136 -6.29 6.11 -10.12
N LEU A 137 -7.04 7.07 -9.57
CA LEU A 137 -8.00 7.86 -10.33
C LEU A 137 -7.30 8.65 -11.44
N LYS A 138 -6.22 9.37 -11.11
CA LYS A 138 -5.44 10.13 -12.10
C LYS A 138 -4.86 9.22 -13.19
N ARG A 139 -4.29 8.07 -12.80
CA ARG A 139 -3.70 7.14 -13.76
C ARG A 139 -4.75 6.51 -14.67
N SER A 140 -5.91 6.16 -14.10
CA SER A 140 -7.03 5.56 -14.84
C SER A 140 -7.60 6.54 -15.86
N VAL A 141 -7.93 7.76 -15.44
CA VAL A 141 -8.44 8.82 -16.33
C VAL A 141 -7.45 9.09 -17.47
N VAL A 142 -6.17 9.30 -17.17
CA VAL A 142 -5.16 9.55 -18.22
C VAL A 142 -5.06 8.39 -19.21
N PHE A 143 -5.07 7.15 -18.74
CA PHE A 143 -5.00 5.97 -19.61
C PHE A 143 -6.23 5.86 -20.52
N TRP A 144 -7.43 5.94 -19.96
CA TRP A 144 -8.68 5.84 -20.71
C TRP A 144 -8.87 7.01 -21.67
N SER A 145 -8.53 8.22 -21.24
CA SER A 145 -8.50 9.42 -22.08
C SER A 145 -7.55 9.28 -23.27
N ALA A 146 -6.35 8.73 -23.06
CA ALA A 146 -5.40 8.47 -24.15
C ALA A 146 -5.92 7.41 -25.14
N CYS A 147 -6.53 6.33 -24.66
CA CYS A 147 -7.16 5.31 -25.51
C CYS A 147 -8.32 5.88 -26.32
N ALA A 148 -9.20 6.67 -25.67
CA ALA A 148 -10.30 7.33 -26.33
C ALA A 148 -9.80 8.32 -27.39
N LEU A 149 -8.75 9.09 -27.09
CA LEU A 149 -8.14 10.02 -28.04
C LEU A 149 -7.60 9.28 -29.28
N ALA A 150 -6.85 8.19 -29.08
CA ALA A 150 -6.33 7.39 -30.19
C ALA A 150 -7.47 6.85 -31.08
N MET A 151 -8.56 6.36 -30.48
CA MET A 151 -9.73 5.90 -31.21
C MET A 151 -10.42 7.03 -31.98
N THR A 152 -10.55 8.22 -31.39
CA THR A 152 -11.14 9.37 -32.08
C THR A 152 -10.31 9.78 -33.30
N ILE A 153 -8.98 9.79 -33.19
CA ILE A 153 -8.09 10.11 -34.31
C ILE A 153 -8.24 9.08 -35.43
N LEU A 154 -8.25 7.78 -35.11
CA LEU A 154 -8.42 6.71 -36.10
C LEU A 154 -9.74 6.86 -36.86
N ILE A 155 -10.85 7.11 -36.15
CA ILE A 155 -12.17 7.30 -36.77
C ILE A 155 -12.22 8.56 -37.62
N LEU A 156 -11.62 9.67 -37.16
CA LEU A 156 -11.55 10.91 -37.94
C LEU A 156 -10.75 10.74 -39.23
N THR A 157 -9.68 9.93 -39.23
CA THR A 157 -8.90 9.64 -40.44
C THR A 157 -9.60 8.70 -41.42
N SER A 158 -10.55 7.89 -40.97
CA SER A 158 -11.30 6.96 -41.84
C SER A 158 -12.57 7.56 -42.44
N LEU A 159 -13.03 8.71 -41.93
CA LEU A 159 -14.20 9.43 -42.43
C LEU A 159 -13.81 10.35 -43.60
N SER A 160 -14.64 10.40 -44.64
CA SER A 160 -14.45 11.35 -45.73
C SER A 160 -14.78 12.78 -45.28
N HIS A 161 -14.09 13.76 -45.86
CA HIS A 161 -14.25 15.17 -45.50
C HIS A 161 -15.70 15.68 -45.65
N ASP A 162 -16.40 15.21 -46.69
CA ASP A 162 -17.79 15.59 -46.96
C ASP A 162 -18.76 15.04 -45.89
N THR A 163 -18.53 13.81 -45.42
CA THR A 163 -19.36 13.22 -44.35
C THR A 163 -19.17 13.90 -43.00
N LEU A 164 -17.96 14.41 -42.73
CA LEU A 164 -17.65 15.15 -41.51
C LEU A 164 -18.35 16.51 -41.46
N LEU A 165 -18.44 17.23 -42.59
CA LEU A 165 -19.09 18.53 -42.66
C LEU A 165 -20.62 18.41 -42.56
N GLU A 166 -21.21 17.50 -43.32
CA GLU A 166 -22.67 17.28 -43.35
C GLU A 166 -23.23 16.82 -42.00
N ARG A 167 -22.48 15.98 -41.28
CA ARG A 167 -22.94 15.37 -40.01
C ARG A 167 -22.19 15.87 -38.78
N LYS A 168 -21.52 17.02 -38.86
CA LYS A 168 -20.64 17.54 -37.80
C LYS A 168 -21.28 17.54 -36.42
N THR A 169 -22.50 18.05 -36.29
CA THR A 169 -23.22 18.14 -35.00
C THR A 169 -23.49 16.77 -34.39
N LEU A 170 -23.97 15.81 -35.21
CA LEU A 170 -24.24 14.45 -34.78
C LEU A 170 -22.95 13.72 -34.38
N ILE A 171 -21.89 13.88 -35.17
CA ILE A 171 -20.58 13.26 -34.90
C ILE A 171 -20.00 13.79 -33.58
N ILE A 172 -20.04 15.10 -33.34
CA ILE A 172 -19.60 15.72 -32.08
C ILE A 172 -20.42 15.19 -30.89
N GLN A 173 -21.76 15.10 -31.03
CA GLN A 173 -22.62 14.56 -29.97
C GLN A 173 -22.31 13.10 -29.65
N VAL A 174 -22.08 12.26 -30.67
CA VAL A 174 -21.71 10.85 -30.47
C VAL A 174 -20.35 10.73 -29.79
N PHE A 175 -19.35 11.49 -30.23
CA PHE A 175 -18.04 11.47 -29.57
C PHE A 175 -18.10 11.97 -28.13
N ALA A 176 -18.85 13.04 -27.86
CA ALA A 176 -19.03 13.56 -26.50
C ALA A 176 -19.69 12.53 -25.58
N THR A 177 -20.75 11.86 -26.04
CA THR A 177 -21.43 10.82 -25.25
C THR A 177 -20.53 9.62 -24.99
N VAL A 178 -19.83 9.11 -26.00
CA VAL A 178 -18.86 8.01 -25.85
C VAL A 178 -17.73 8.40 -24.89
N TRP A 179 -17.21 9.63 -24.98
CA TRP A 179 -16.17 10.12 -24.09
C TRP A 179 -16.65 10.17 -22.64
N CYS A 180 -17.84 10.74 -22.40
CA CYS A 180 -18.44 10.81 -21.07
C CYS A 180 -18.64 9.41 -20.46
N VAL A 181 -19.14 8.45 -21.24
CA VAL A 181 -19.36 7.06 -20.78
C VAL A 181 -18.03 6.39 -20.44
N THR A 182 -16.99 6.61 -21.26
CA THR A 182 -15.65 6.04 -21.05
C THR A 182 -15.02 6.57 -19.77
N GLU A 183 -15.04 7.88 -19.56
CA GLU A 183 -14.50 8.52 -18.35
C GLU A 183 -15.28 8.11 -17.09
N ALA A 184 -16.61 8.04 -17.18
CA ALA A 184 -17.45 7.57 -16.07
C ALA A 184 -17.09 6.12 -15.68
N THR A 185 -16.87 5.26 -16.67
CA THR A 185 -16.47 3.87 -16.46
C THR A 185 -15.07 3.77 -15.83
N ALA A 186 -14.12 4.59 -16.29
CA ALA A 186 -12.78 4.69 -15.72
C ALA A 186 -12.81 5.06 -14.23
N ILE A 187 -13.57 6.11 -13.88
CA ILE A 187 -13.77 6.57 -12.51
C ILE A 187 -14.41 5.47 -11.66
N PHE A 188 -15.43 4.79 -12.18
CA PHE A 188 -16.11 3.71 -11.48
C PHE A 188 -15.19 2.52 -11.17
N ILE A 189 -14.38 2.10 -12.15
CA ILE A 189 -13.39 1.03 -11.97
C ILE A 189 -12.35 1.43 -10.91
N ALA A 190 -11.78 2.64 -11.02
CA ALA A 190 -10.81 3.15 -10.05
C ALA A 190 -11.39 3.17 -8.62
N PHE A 191 -12.65 3.61 -8.47
CA PHE A 191 -13.34 3.62 -7.18
C PHE A 191 -13.58 2.20 -6.63
N ARG A 192 -13.99 1.25 -7.48
CA ARG A 192 -14.19 -0.16 -7.10
C ARG A 192 -12.90 -0.81 -6.62
N ILE A 193 -11.78 -0.56 -7.31
CA ILE A 193 -10.46 -1.03 -6.91
C ILE A 193 -10.11 -0.42 -5.54
N CYS A 194 -10.23 0.90 -5.38
CA CYS A 194 -9.91 1.54 -4.10
C CYS A 194 -10.77 1.01 -2.93
N ARG A 195 -12.05 0.71 -3.17
CA ARG A 195 -12.91 0.07 -2.15
C ARG A 195 -12.43 -1.33 -1.78
N LYS A 196 -11.90 -2.11 -2.73
CA LYS A 196 -11.33 -3.44 -2.47
C LYS A 196 -10.15 -3.37 -1.49
N PHE A 197 -9.29 -2.37 -1.63
CA PHE A 197 -8.11 -2.17 -0.79
C PHE A 197 -8.39 -1.36 0.50
N LYS A 198 -9.65 -1.02 0.79
CA LYS A 198 -10.02 -0.10 1.89
C LYS A 198 -9.45 -0.52 3.26
N ARG A 199 -9.47 -1.82 3.59
CA ARG A 199 -8.97 -2.31 4.89
C ARG A 199 -7.47 -2.08 5.06
N GLN A 200 -6.67 -2.33 4.01
CA GLN A 200 -5.22 -2.13 4.03
C GLN A 200 -4.87 -0.64 4.08
N LEU A 201 -5.62 0.18 3.34
CA LEU A 201 -5.44 1.63 3.38
C LEU A 201 -5.78 2.23 4.75
N GLN A 202 -6.76 1.66 5.46
CA GLN A 202 -7.06 2.06 6.84
C GLN A 202 -5.93 1.69 7.80
N MET A 203 -5.29 0.53 7.60
CA MET A 203 -4.13 0.12 8.38
C MET A 203 -2.94 1.08 8.16
N ALA A 204 -2.64 1.42 6.90
CA ALA A 204 -1.62 2.42 6.57
C ALA A 204 -1.89 3.78 7.25
N ASN A 205 -3.14 4.26 7.19
CA ASN A 205 -3.52 5.49 7.88
C ASN A 205 -3.28 5.41 9.39
N LYS A 206 -3.63 4.29 10.05
CA LYS A 206 -3.39 4.11 11.49
C LYS A 206 -1.91 4.11 11.83
N ILE A 207 -1.08 3.49 11.00
CA ILE A 207 0.38 3.48 11.17
C ILE A 207 0.90 4.93 11.12
N PHE A 208 0.51 5.68 10.10
CA PHE A 208 0.91 7.07 9.90
C PHE A 208 0.37 8.02 10.99
N GLU A 209 -0.84 7.77 11.48
CA GLU A 209 -1.41 8.47 12.62
C GLU A 209 -0.64 8.16 13.92
N THR A 210 -0.18 6.93 14.09
CA THR A 210 0.63 6.53 15.26
C THR A 210 2.02 7.17 15.23
N PHE A 211 2.58 7.42 14.05
CA PHE A 211 3.76 8.27 13.89
C PHE A 211 3.49 9.77 14.17
N GLY A 212 2.23 10.18 14.30
CA GLY A 212 1.85 11.56 14.59
C GLY A 212 1.78 12.49 13.38
N TRP A 213 1.69 11.96 12.15
CA TRP A 213 1.70 12.81 10.95
C TRP A 213 0.38 13.58 10.76
N LYS A 214 0.47 14.86 10.35
CA LYS A 214 -0.66 15.80 10.25
C LYS A 214 -1.77 15.36 9.30
N ASN A 215 -1.47 14.56 8.27
CA ASN A 215 -2.45 14.12 7.26
C ASN A 215 -2.26 12.65 6.85
N PRO A 216 -2.53 11.66 7.73
CA PRO A 216 -2.27 10.24 7.46
C PRO A 216 -2.89 9.74 6.14
N PRO A 217 -4.14 10.11 5.77
CA PRO A 217 -4.74 9.65 4.52
C PRO A 217 -4.08 10.18 3.24
N ASP A 218 -3.38 11.32 3.29
CA ASP A 218 -2.79 11.97 2.12
C ASP A 218 -1.29 11.69 1.95
N VAL A 219 -0.71 10.90 2.85
CA VAL A 219 0.70 10.53 2.79
C VAL A 219 0.95 9.56 1.65
N ASP A 220 1.94 9.87 0.81
CA ASP A 220 2.42 9.01 -0.28
C ASP A 220 3.93 8.79 -0.07
N LEU A 221 4.30 7.66 0.53
CA LEU A 221 5.70 7.36 0.83
C LEU A 221 6.56 7.24 -0.43
N PRO A 222 6.14 6.53 -1.51
CA PRO A 222 6.88 6.52 -2.77
C PRO A 222 7.13 7.91 -3.34
N LYS A 223 6.13 8.81 -3.30
CA LYS A 223 6.29 10.18 -3.81
C LYS A 223 7.20 11.02 -2.93
N ALA A 224 7.04 10.96 -1.61
CA ALA A 224 7.88 11.68 -0.65
C ALA A 224 9.33 11.20 -0.71
N SER A 225 9.54 9.89 -0.74
CA SER A 225 10.86 9.28 -0.83
C SER A 225 11.60 9.65 -2.11
N LYS A 226 10.89 9.76 -3.26
CA LYS A 226 11.49 10.28 -4.50
C LYS A 226 11.94 11.74 -4.39
N ARG A 227 11.21 12.56 -3.63
CA ARG A 227 11.56 13.98 -3.40
C ARG A 227 12.74 14.13 -2.43
N LEU A 228 12.80 13.25 -1.43
CA LEU A 228 13.83 13.23 -0.38
C LEU A 228 15.02 12.33 -0.73
N ARG A 229 15.12 11.89 -1.99
CA ARG A 229 16.17 10.99 -2.43
C ARG A 229 17.51 11.72 -2.48
N GLN A 230 18.51 11.14 -1.84
CA GLN A 230 19.89 11.60 -1.86
C GLN A 230 20.71 10.93 -2.98
N PRO A 231 21.83 11.53 -3.43
CA PRO A 231 22.69 10.95 -4.47
C PRO A 231 23.25 9.56 -4.11
N GLU A 232 23.55 9.35 -2.83
CA GLU A 232 24.02 8.10 -2.24
C GLU A 232 22.93 7.02 -2.09
N ASP A 233 21.66 7.34 -2.30
CA ASP A 233 20.56 6.40 -2.09
C ASP A 233 20.48 5.31 -3.17
N THR A 234 20.39 4.06 -2.70
CA THR A 234 20.23 2.87 -3.54
C THR A 234 18.94 2.95 -4.39
N TRP A 235 18.92 2.26 -5.54
CA TRP A 235 17.74 2.16 -6.43
C TRP A 235 16.46 1.61 -5.76
N ARG A 236 16.60 0.98 -4.59
CA ARG A 236 15.49 0.41 -3.78
C ARG A 236 14.71 1.48 -3.01
N MET A 237 15.26 2.68 -2.85
CA MET A 237 14.62 3.84 -2.23
C MET A 237 13.39 4.29 -3.04
N GLY A 238 12.26 4.46 -2.37
CA GLY A 238 10.95 4.76 -2.96
C GLY A 238 10.22 3.55 -3.57
N LYS A 239 10.77 2.33 -3.41
CA LYS A 239 10.13 1.06 -3.83
C LYS A 239 9.97 0.07 -2.68
N LEU A 240 11.07 -0.23 -1.97
CA LEU A 240 11.10 -1.21 -0.87
C LEU A 240 11.44 -0.55 0.47
N ILE A 241 12.13 0.59 0.39
CA ILE A 241 12.53 1.42 1.52
C ILE A 241 12.00 2.82 1.21
N PHE A 242 11.51 3.52 2.22
CA PHE A 242 10.98 4.87 2.06
C PHE A 242 11.73 5.85 2.93
N ARG A 243 11.56 7.14 2.63
CA ARG A 243 12.02 8.24 3.48
C ARG A 243 10.89 9.24 3.55
N TYR A 244 10.58 9.68 4.77
CA TYR A 244 9.53 10.65 5.00
C TYR A 244 9.97 11.64 6.07
N SER A 245 9.80 12.92 5.76
CA SER A 245 10.00 14.04 6.68
C SER A 245 8.77 14.92 6.57
N GLU A 246 8.18 15.28 7.70
CA GLU A 246 7.15 16.32 7.74
C GLU A 246 7.83 17.67 7.47
N SER A 247 7.51 18.25 6.31
CA SER A 247 7.82 19.64 5.97
C SER A 247 6.80 20.59 6.57
#